data_AF-A0A916M648-F1
#
_entry.id   AF-A0A916M648-F1
#
_cell.length_a   1.000
_cell.length_b   1.000
_cell.length_c   1.000
_cell.angle_alpha   90.00
_cell.angle_beta   90.00
_cell.angle_gamma   90.00
#
_symmetry.space_group_name_H-M   'P 1'
#
loop_
_entity.id
_entity.type
_entity.pdbx_description
1 polymer ?
#
loop_
_entity_poly.entity_id
_entity_poly.type
_entity_poly.pdbx_seq_one_letter_code
_entity_poly.pdbx_strand_id
1 'polypeptide(L)'
;MKLPFAGRRRNTVSELGDDQAARNRIARLLLRRYESRLERLHREEAGLREQLMGTLGDAEPKFAWSVLRKYQEVVRERRLLTGLLPHPVKPVSSFAFSSWLLRDSFRICTATPDEGMHFVVGVEIDGIVVGTSIQEFAYAERSPVRAAGVHRATHALTIDAAESGHRIVGILHSHPGYGPHANHASGTDLTTHRLWEQTAPLVGGIWSRSGHLRFFTAGRHAAVSVAGTHLEQIDEHNWKLRDEFVGGRV
;
A
#
# COMPACT_ATOMS: atom_id res chain seq x y z
N MET A 1 12.00 -37.21 75.56
CA MET A 1 10.70 -36.57 75.26
C MET A 1 10.74 -36.06 73.81
N LYS A 2 9.82 -36.56 72.98
CA LYS A 2 9.39 -36.15 71.61
C LYS A 2 10.35 -36.29 70.40
N LEU A 3 9.80 -36.98 69.39
CA LEU A 3 10.23 -37.25 68.00
C LEU A 3 9.92 -36.04 67.06
N PRO A 4 9.76 -36.20 65.72
CA PRO A 4 10.72 -35.86 64.65
C PRO A 4 10.14 -34.78 63.69
N PHE A 5 10.88 -34.30 62.68
CA PHE A 5 10.23 -33.83 61.44
C PHE A 5 11.11 -34.06 60.22
N ALA A 6 10.71 -35.04 59.41
CA ALA A 6 11.13 -35.21 58.03
C ALA A 6 10.47 -34.13 57.17
N GLY A 7 11.26 -33.42 56.37
CA GLY A 7 10.80 -32.43 55.40
C GLY A 7 11.46 -32.66 54.05
N ARG A 8 10.99 -33.68 53.32
CA ARG A 8 11.38 -33.97 51.94
C ARG A 8 10.79 -32.88 51.04
N ARG A 9 11.55 -31.84 50.67
CA ARG A 9 11.18 -30.93 49.58
C ARG A 9 11.61 -31.54 48.25
N ARG A 10 10.64 -32.10 47.51
CA ARG A 10 10.80 -32.42 46.08
C ARG A 10 10.99 -31.11 45.32
N ASN A 11 12.07 -31.01 44.56
CA ASN A 11 12.25 -30.00 43.53
C ASN A 11 11.25 -30.28 42.38
N THR A 12 10.15 -29.55 42.32
CA THR A 12 9.29 -29.44 41.13
C THR A 12 9.64 -28.14 40.42
N VAL A 13 10.70 -28.16 39.61
CA VAL A 13 11.08 -27.02 38.73
C VAL A 13 11.22 -27.46 37.26
N SER A 14 10.93 -28.72 36.91
CA SER A 14 11.17 -29.22 35.53
C SER A 14 9.95 -29.29 34.60
N GLU A 15 8.72 -29.02 35.06
CA GLU A 15 7.52 -29.23 34.22
C GLU A 15 7.09 -27.99 33.40
N LEU A 16 7.51 -26.78 33.77
CA LEU A 16 7.13 -25.54 33.07
C LEU A 16 7.98 -25.25 31.81
N GLY A 17 9.21 -25.79 31.75
CA GLY A 17 10.11 -25.60 30.60
C GLY A 17 9.75 -26.47 29.39
N ASP A 18 9.30 -27.69 29.62
CA ASP A 18 8.91 -28.64 28.57
C ASP A 18 7.60 -28.24 27.88
N ASP A 19 6.65 -27.65 28.62
CA ASP A 19 5.37 -27.20 28.05
C ASP A 19 5.57 -25.99 27.11
N GLN A 20 6.47 -25.05 27.45
CA GLN A 20 6.79 -23.93 26.58
C GLN A 20 7.55 -24.37 25.31
N ALA A 21 8.47 -25.34 25.43
CA ALA A 21 9.17 -25.91 24.28
C ALA A 21 8.22 -26.70 23.36
N ALA A 22 7.27 -27.46 23.93
CA ALA A 22 6.25 -28.18 23.19
C ALA A 22 5.28 -27.23 22.46
N ARG A 23 4.80 -26.16 23.12
CA ARG A 23 3.97 -25.11 22.52
C ARG A 23 4.69 -24.41 21.37
N ASN A 24 5.97 -24.09 21.54
CA ASN A 24 6.81 -23.52 20.47
C ASN A 24 6.99 -24.47 19.28
N ARG A 25 7.09 -25.78 19.53
CA ARG A 25 7.21 -26.79 18.46
C ARG A 25 5.90 -26.93 17.68
N ILE A 26 4.76 -26.96 18.36
CA ILE A 26 3.43 -27.01 17.74
C ILE A 26 3.19 -25.75 16.92
N ALA A 27 3.49 -24.56 17.47
CA ALA A 27 3.36 -23.29 16.76
C ALA A 27 4.19 -23.27 15.46
N ARG A 28 5.44 -23.72 15.49
CA ARG A 28 6.30 -23.82 14.29
C ARG A 28 5.75 -24.81 13.25
N LEU A 29 5.20 -25.94 13.69
CA LEU A 29 4.61 -26.92 12.77
C LEU A 29 3.34 -26.39 12.10
N LEU A 30 2.50 -25.69 12.86
CA LEU A 30 1.31 -25.03 12.32
C LEU A 30 1.68 -23.92 11.34
N LEU A 31 2.68 -23.08 11.69
CA LEU A 31 3.19 -22.03 10.81
C LEU A 31 3.71 -22.61 9.48
N ARG A 32 4.55 -23.66 9.53
CA ARG A 32 5.06 -24.32 8.32
C ARG A 32 3.96 -24.91 7.44
N ARG A 33 2.97 -25.59 8.05
CA ARG A 33 1.82 -26.14 7.30
C ARG A 33 1.05 -25.04 6.59
N TYR A 34 0.88 -23.94 7.29
CA TYR A 34 0.18 -22.78 6.82
C TYR A 34 0.96 -22.09 5.67
N GLU A 35 2.27 -21.87 5.81
CA GLU A 35 3.15 -21.32 4.76
C GLU A 35 3.14 -22.20 3.51
N SER A 36 3.27 -23.53 3.69
CA SER A 36 3.17 -24.50 2.61
C SER A 36 1.81 -24.47 1.88
N ARG A 37 0.72 -24.15 2.60
CA ARG A 37 -0.61 -24.00 1.99
C ARG A 37 -0.69 -22.70 1.19
N LEU A 38 -0.18 -21.59 1.72
CA LEU A 38 -0.10 -20.32 1.00
C LEU A 38 0.69 -20.45 -0.31
N GLU A 39 1.87 -21.07 -0.28
CA GLU A 39 2.66 -21.31 -1.48
C GLU A 39 1.89 -22.13 -2.53
N ARG A 40 1.15 -23.16 -2.07
CA ARG A 40 0.31 -23.96 -2.97
C ARG A 40 -0.80 -23.15 -3.59
N LEU A 41 -1.48 -22.31 -2.81
CA LEU A 41 -2.53 -21.41 -3.29
C LEU A 41 -1.97 -20.39 -4.29
N HIS A 42 -0.77 -19.85 -4.05
CA HIS A 42 -0.11 -18.95 -5.01
C HIS A 42 0.16 -19.62 -6.35
N ARG A 43 0.69 -20.85 -6.34
CA ARG A 43 0.90 -21.63 -7.58
C ARG A 43 -0.41 -21.94 -8.29
N GLU A 44 -1.44 -22.30 -7.54
CA GLU A 44 -2.76 -22.63 -8.08
C GLU A 44 -3.46 -21.40 -8.66
N GLU A 45 -3.40 -20.25 -7.99
CA GLU A 45 -3.90 -18.95 -8.48
C GLU A 45 -3.22 -18.56 -9.79
N ALA A 46 -1.89 -18.69 -9.87
CA ALA A 46 -1.13 -18.38 -11.08
C ALA A 46 -1.58 -19.24 -12.28
N GLY A 47 -1.70 -20.57 -12.09
CA GLY A 47 -2.16 -21.46 -13.15
C GLY A 47 -3.61 -21.22 -13.58
N LEU A 48 -4.50 -20.91 -12.63
CA LEU A 48 -5.90 -20.57 -12.95
C LEU A 48 -6.01 -19.24 -13.68
N ARG A 49 -5.18 -18.24 -13.31
CA ARG A 49 -5.11 -16.96 -14.00
C ARG A 49 -4.64 -17.13 -15.44
N GLU A 50 -3.61 -17.94 -15.67
CA GLU A 50 -3.12 -18.24 -17.01
C GLU A 50 -4.21 -18.89 -17.87
N GLN A 51 -4.94 -19.88 -17.33
CA GLN A 51 -6.08 -20.49 -18.02
C GLN A 51 -7.18 -19.49 -18.37
N LEU A 52 -7.54 -18.60 -17.42
CA LEU A 52 -8.55 -17.57 -17.67
C LEU A 52 -8.10 -16.57 -18.75
N MET A 53 -6.83 -16.15 -18.73
CA MET A 53 -6.28 -15.26 -19.77
C MET A 53 -6.26 -15.94 -21.14
N GLY A 54 -5.94 -17.23 -21.20
CA GLY A 54 -6.02 -18.02 -22.45
C GLY A 54 -7.43 -18.07 -23.02
N THR A 55 -8.47 -18.11 -22.18
CA THR A 55 -9.88 -18.09 -22.65
C THR A 55 -10.36 -16.73 -23.17
N LEU A 56 -9.57 -15.66 -23.01
CA LEU A 56 -9.91 -14.32 -23.51
C LEU A 56 -9.27 -13.98 -24.86
N GLY A 57 -8.32 -14.80 -25.33
CA GLY A 57 -7.48 -14.50 -26.49
C GLY A 57 -8.00 -14.97 -27.85
N ASP A 58 -8.95 -15.90 -27.89
CA ASP A 58 -9.45 -16.49 -29.14
C ASP A 58 -10.88 -16.05 -29.47
N ALA A 59 -11.25 -16.04 -30.75
CA ALA A 59 -12.60 -15.75 -31.20
C ALA A 59 -13.57 -16.85 -30.73
N GLU A 60 -14.50 -16.45 -29.86
CA GLU A 60 -15.53 -17.26 -29.17
C GLU A 60 -15.11 -18.61 -28.55
N PRO A 61 -14.47 -18.60 -27.36
CA PRO A 61 -14.39 -19.76 -26.49
C PRO A 61 -15.53 -19.69 -25.48
N LYS A 62 -16.17 -20.83 -25.19
CA LYS A 62 -17.09 -20.96 -24.05
C LYS A 62 -16.33 -20.59 -22.76
N PHE A 63 -16.67 -19.44 -22.19
CA PHE A 63 -16.06 -18.94 -20.96
C PHE A 63 -16.07 -20.02 -19.87
N ALA A 64 -14.90 -20.33 -19.31
CA ALA A 64 -14.72 -21.46 -18.40
C ALA A 64 -15.18 -21.11 -16.97
N TRP A 65 -16.50 -21.09 -16.76
CA TRP A 65 -17.11 -20.75 -15.46
C TRP A 65 -16.59 -21.59 -14.27
N SER A 66 -16.24 -22.85 -14.52
CA SER A 66 -15.63 -23.72 -13.51
C SER A 66 -14.24 -23.23 -13.06
N VAL A 67 -13.43 -22.73 -14.00
CA VAL A 67 -12.11 -22.14 -13.73
C VAL A 67 -12.26 -20.84 -12.95
N LEU A 68 -13.21 -19.98 -13.33
CA LEU A 68 -13.48 -18.72 -12.61
C LEU A 68 -13.91 -18.99 -11.16
N ARG A 69 -14.83 -19.93 -10.93
CA ARG A 69 -15.29 -20.28 -9.57
C ARG A 69 -14.13 -20.78 -8.72
N LYS A 70 -13.31 -21.68 -9.27
CA LYS A 70 -12.13 -22.21 -8.58
C LYS A 70 -11.11 -21.12 -8.27
N TYR A 71 -10.89 -20.18 -9.21
CA TYR A 71 -10.03 -19.03 -8.99
C TYR A 71 -10.54 -18.16 -7.83
N GLN A 72 -11.84 -17.86 -7.78
CA GLN A 72 -12.44 -17.09 -6.69
C GLN A 72 -12.30 -17.78 -5.33
N GLU A 73 -12.47 -19.10 -5.28
CA GLU A 73 -12.26 -19.90 -4.06
C GLU A 73 -10.81 -19.84 -3.57
N VAL A 74 -9.84 -20.05 -4.48
CA VAL A 74 -8.40 -20.00 -4.17
C VAL A 74 -7.99 -18.60 -3.69
N VAL A 75 -8.46 -17.54 -4.36
CA VAL A 75 -8.19 -16.14 -3.95
C VAL A 75 -8.80 -15.84 -2.59
N ARG A 76 -10.03 -16.28 -2.33
CA ARG A 76 -10.71 -16.11 -1.03
C ARG A 76 -9.95 -16.82 0.08
N GLU A 77 -9.59 -18.09 -0.12
CA GLU A 77 -8.83 -18.87 0.85
C GLU A 77 -7.45 -18.24 1.09
N ARG A 78 -6.74 -17.85 0.02
CA ARG A 78 -5.44 -17.17 0.15
C ARG A 78 -5.57 -15.88 0.96
N ARG A 79 -6.62 -15.08 0.73
CA ARG A 79 -6.86 -13.83 1.47
C ARG A 79 -7.15 -14.10 2.95
N LEU A 80 -8.01 -15.08 3.24
CA LEU A 80 -8.35 -15.49 4.60
C LEU A 80 -7.13 -16.02 5.33
N LEU A 81 -6.37 -16.89 4.67
CA LEU A 81 -5.10 -17.34 5.19
C LEU A 81 -4.25 -16.10 5.40
N THR A 82 -3.78 -15.38 4.39
CA THR A 82 -2.81 -14.26 4.52
C THR A 82 -3.13 -13.30 5.68
N GLY A 83 -4.41 -13.02 5.96
CA GLY A 83 -4.84 -12.21 7.12
C GLY A 83 -4.56 -12.79 8.52
N LEU A 84 -4.36 -14.11 8.64
CA LEU A 84 -4.03 -14.84 9.87
C LEU A 84 -2.53 -14.87 10.18
N LEU A 85 -1.64 -14.57 9.22
CA LEU A 85 -0.23 -14.41 9.56
C LEU A 85 -0.05 -13.08 10.28
N PRO A 86 0.74 -13.05 11.38
CA PRO A 86 1.34 -11.80 11.80
C PRO A 86 2.05 -11.26 10.57
N HIS A 87 1.58 -10.11 10.08
CA HIS A 87 2.23 -9.50 8.94
C HIS A 87 3.67 -9.26 9.38
N PRO A 88 4.68 -9.80 8.66
CA PRO A 88 6.03 -9.31 8.89
C PRO A 88 5.91 -7.79 8.82
N VAL A 89 6.40 -7.08 9.84
CA VAL A 89 6.46 -5.62 9.82
C VAL A 89 7.13 -5.30 8.49
N LYS A 90 6.32 -4.90 7.50
CA LYS A 90 6.81 -4.76 6.13
C LYS A 90 7.91 -3.71 6.24
N PRO A 91 9.11 -3.98 5.70
CA PRO A 91 10.20 -3.03 5.82
C PRO A 91 9.70 -1.66 5.36
N VAL A 92 10.04 -0.63 6.13
CA VAL A 92 9.64 0.74 5.84
C VAL A 92 10.07 1.04 4.42
N SER A 93 9.09 1.24 3.54
CA SER A 93 9.39 1.56 2.15
C SER A 93 9.86 3.01 2.12
N SER A 94 11.07 3.25 1.61
CA SER A 94 11.62 4.59 1.49
C SER A 94 11.23 5.17 0.14
N PHE A 95 10.64 6.36 0.14
CA PHE A 95 10.24 7.08 -1.06
C PHE A 95 11.06 8.36 -1.21
N ALA A 96 11.36 8.71 -2.45
CA ALA A 96 12.02 9.95 -2.80
C ALA A 96 11.28 10.65 -3.94
N PHE A 97 11.04 11.96 -3.78
CA PHE A 97 10.43 12.80 -4.81
C PHE A 97 11.29 14.04 -5.05
N SER A 98 11.36 14.48 -6.31
CA SER A 98 11.92 15.80 -6.62
C SER A 98 10.93 16.91 -6.22
N SER A 99 11.44 17.97 -5.61
CA SER A 99 10.67 19.19 -5.31
C SER A 99 10.17 19.91 -6.57
N TRP A 100 10.74 19.64 -7.76
CA TRP A 100 10.16 20.09 -9.04
C TRP A 100 8.88 19.33 -9.36
N LEU A 101 8.92 18.00 -9.27
CA LEU A 101 7.76 17.14 -9.48
C LEU A 101 6.64 17.52 -8.51
N LEU A 102 6.95 17.75 -7.23
CA LEU A 102 5.95 18.15 -6.25
C LEU A 102 5.40 19.57 -6.48
N ARG A 103 6.21 20.52 -6.96
CA ARG A 103 5.71 21.84 -7.36
C ARG A 103 4.71 21.72 -8.52
N ASP A 104 5.03 20.92 -9.52
CA ASP A 104 4.14 20.72 -10.67
C ASP A 104 2.88 19.93 -10.24
N SER A 105 3.05 19.00 -9.31
CA SER A 105 1.95 18.30 -8.63
C SER A 105 0.97 19.27 -7.97
N PHE A 106 1.48 20.24 -7.19
CA PHE A 106 0.64 21.27 -6.57
C PHE A 106 -0.15 22.06 -7.61
N ARG A 107 0.50 22.51 -8.70
CA ARG A 107 -0.15 23.26 -9.78
C ARG A 107 -1.27 22.46 -10.44
N ILE A 108 -1.03 21.19 -10.73
CA ILE A 108 -2.03 20.30 -11.35
C ILE A 108 -3.21 20.09 -10.40
N CYS A 109 -2.93 19.71 -9.15
CA CYS A 109 -3.98 19.38 -8.18
C CYS A 109 -4.82 20.62 -7.83
N THR A 110 -4.22 21.81 -7.80
CA THR A 110 -4.91 23.03 -7.36
C THR A 110 -5.38 23.97 -8.47
N ALA A 111 -5.27 23.56 -9.73
CA ALA A 111 -5.61 24.37 -10.90
C ALA A 111 -7.07 24.88 -10.92
N THR A 112 -8.00 24.14 -10.32
CA THR A 112 -9.43 24.53 -10.21
C THR A 112 -9.91 24.35 -8.77
N PRO A 113 -11.05 24.96 -8.36
CA PRO A 113 -11.61 24.77 -7.02
C PRO A 113 -11.97 23.32 -6.67
N ASP A 114 -12.19 22.46 -7.67
CA ASP A 114 -12.47 21.04 -7.48
C ASP A 114 -11.22 20.26 -7.06
N GLU A 115 -11.41 19.06 -6.49
CA GLU A 115 -10.28 18.17 -6.20
C GLU A 115 -9.57 17.80 -7.51
N GLY A 116 -8.30 18.19 -7.64
CA GLY A 116 -7.41 17.66 -8.67
C GLY A 116 -6.61 16.49 -8.13
N MET A 117 -6.36 15.50 -8.97
CA MET A 117 -5.70 14.24 -8.71
C MET A 117 -4.80 13.86 -9.88
N HIS A 118 -3.67 13.21 -9.61
CA HIS A 118 -2.85 12.52 -10.59
C HIS A 118 -2.16 11.30 -9.98
N PHE A 119 -1.63 10.45 -10.85
CA PHE A 119 -0.70 9.41 -10.45
C PHE A 119 0.73 9.93 -10.51
N VAL A 120 1.58 9.40 -9.64
CA VAL A 120 3.04 9.50 -9.80
C VAL A 120 3.56 8.12 -10.15
N VAL A 121 4.28 8.05 -11.26
CA VAL A 121 4.96 6.84 -11.74
C VAL A 121 6.44 6.93 -11.40
N GLY A 122 7.02 5.80 -11.05
CA GLY A 122 8.38 5.72 -10.54
C GLY A 122 9.01 4.35 -10.70
N VAL A 123 10.25 4.27 -10.23
CA VAL A 123 11.09 3.07 -10.24
C VAL A 123 11.62 2.81 -8.84
N GLU A 124 12.15 1.61 -8.62
CA GLU A 124 12.87 1.27 -7.39
C GLU A 124 14.36 1.17 -7.70
N ILE A 125 15.18 1.95 -6.99
CA ILE A 125 16.64 2.00 -7.15
C ILE A 125 17.24 1.79 -5.76
N ASP A 126 18.04 0.74 -5.59
CA ASP A 126 18.71 0.39 -4.33
C ASP A 126 17.76 0.36 -3.11
N GLY A 127 16.54 -0.15 -3.33
CA GLY A 127 15.49 -0.24 -2.29
C GLY A 127 14.77 1.07 -1.97
N ILE A 128 15.05 2.15 -2.71
CA ILE A 128 14.34 3.43 -2.63
C ILE A 128 13.38 3.55 -3.81
N VAL A 129 12.12 3.85 -3.51
CA VAL A 129 11.08 4.08 -4.51
C VAL A 129 11.12 5.55 -4.93
N VAL A 130 11.54 5.81 -6.16
CA VAL A 130 11.73 7.17 -6.68
C VAL A 130 10.57 7.55 -7.59
N GLY A 131 9.84 8.60 -7.24
CA GLY A 131 8.83 9.20 -8.12
C GLY A 131 9.48 10.00 -9.24
N THR A 132 9.18 9.67 -10.49
CA THR A 132 9.87 10.18 -11.68
C THR A 132 9.01 11.03 -12.60
N SER A 133 7.73 10.69 -12.75
CA SER A 133 6.81 11.39 -13.65
C SER A 133 5.41 11.49 -13.08
N ILE A 134 4.72 12.56 -13.42
CA ILE A 134 3.28 12.70 -13.20
C ILE A 134 2.55 12.09 -14.38
N GLN A 135 1.46 11.38 -14.10
CA GLN A 135 0.57 10.81 -15.11
C GLN A 135 -0.85 11.28 -14.84
N GLU A 136 -1.51 11.75 -15.89
CA GLU A 136 -2.85 12.34 -15.79
C GLU A 136 -3.86 11.31 -15.27
N PHE A 137 -4.75 11.77 -14.39
CA PHE A 137 -5.86 10.98 -13.91
C PHE A 137 -7.08 11.22 -14.80
N ALA A 138 -7.53 10.19 -15.51
CA ALA A 138 -8.76 10.28 -16.28
C ALA A 138 -9.98 10.22 -15.34
N TYR A 139 -10.69 11.33 -15.19
CA TYR A 139 -11.87 11.42 -14.32
C TYR A 139 -13.12 10.80 -14.96
N ALA A 140 -13.80 9.96 -14.19
CA ALA A 140 -15.20 9.59 -14.43
C ALA A 140 -16.16 10.55 -13.71
N GLU A 141 -15.77 11.05 -12.54
CA GLU A 141 -16.51 12.04 -11.74
C GLU A 141 -15.50 12.98 -11.07
N ARG A 142 -15.83 14.28 -10.99
CA ARG A 142 -14.98 15.29 -10.35
C ARG A 142 -15.84 16.37 -9.69
N SER A 143 -15.55 16.66 -8.42
CA SER A 143 -16.22 17.68 -7.60
C SER A 143 -15.27 18.18 -6.50
N PRO A 144 -15.65 19.20 -5.72
CA PRO A 144 -14.84 19.68 -4.59
C PRO A 144 -14.67 18.70 -3.42
N VAL A 145 -15.45 17.62 -3.39
CA VAL A 145 -15.47 16.65 -2.28
C VAL A 145 -15.22 15.21 -2.72
N ARG A 146 -15.05 14.99 -4.04
CA ARG A 146 -14.91 13.67 -4.63
C ARG A 146 -14.29 13.74 -6.02
N ALA A 147 -13.30 12.89 -6.25
CA ALA A 147 -12.84 12.48 -7.56
C ALA A 147 -12.98 10.95 -7.72
N ALA A 148 -13.42 10.49 -8.89
CA ALA A 148 -13.44 9.08 -9.26
C ALA A 148 -12.83 8.88 -10.65
N GLY A 149 -12.05 7.82 -10.83
CA GLY A 149 -11.30 7.57 -12.06
C GLY A 149 -11.96 6.58 -13.03
N VAL A 150 -11.70 6.77 -14.32
CA VAL A 150 -12.07 5.81 -15.36
C VAL A 150 -11.20 4.55 -15.23
N HIS A 151 -11.81 3.45 -14.80
CA HIS A 151 -11.09 2.21 -14.48
C HIS A 151 -10.22 1.69 -15.64
N ARG A 152 -10.70 1.80 -16.89
CA ARG A 152 -9.96 1.37 -18.08
C ARG A 152 -8.64 2.14 -18.27
N ALA A 153 -8.65 3.45 -18.02
CA ALA A 153 -7.47 4.29 -18.16
C ALA A 153 -6.44 3.99 -17.07
N THR A 154 -6.89 3.80 -15.83
CA THR A 154 -6.03 3.38 -14.72
C THR A 154 -5.38 2.02 -14.97
N HIS A 155 -6.12 1.07 -15.54
CA HIS A 155 -5.58 -0.25 -15.87
C HIS A 155 -4.55 -0.18 -16.99
N ALA A 156 -4.83 0.60 -18.05
CA ALA A 156 -3.88 0.83 -19.14
C ALA A 156 -2.56 1.44 -18.64
N LEU A 157 -2.63 2.46 -17.77
CA LEU A 157 -1.45 3.05 -17.14
C LEU A 157 -0.66 2.02 -16.31
N THR A 158 -1.36 1.14 -15.59
CA THR A 158 -0.69 0.12 -14.77
C THR A 158 0.06 -0.89 -15.64
N ILE A 159 -0.52 -1.29 -16.77
CA ILE A 159 0.14 -2.17 -17.75
C ILE A 159 1.37 -1.48 -18.34
N ASP A 160 1.21 -0.26 -18.87
CA ASP A 160 2.29 0.50 -19.52
C ASP A 160 3.47 0.77 -18.57
N ALA A 161 3.16 1.15 -17.32
CA ALA A 161 4.19 1.31 -16.30
C ALA A 161 4.92 -0.01 -16.04
N ALA A 162 4.20 -1.13 -15.89
CA ALA A 162 4.84 -2.43 -15.63
C ALA A 162 5.71 -2.92 -16.79
N GLU A 163 5.25 -2.75 -18.04
CA GLU A 163 5.99 -3.14 -19.25
C GLU A 163 7.30 -2.34 -19.42
N SER A 164 7.32 -1.10 -18.94
CA SER A 164 8.50 -0.24 -18.95
C SER A 164 9.36 -0.35 -17.68
N GLY A 165 9.08 -1.30 -16.78
CA GLY A 165 9.82 -1.49 -15.52
C GLY A 165 9.54 -0.43 -14.46
N HIS A 166 8.51 0.39 -14.66
CA HIS A 166 8.01 1.37 -13.71
C HIS A 166 6.80 0.82 -12.93
N ARG A 167 6.29 1.60 -11.98
CA ARG A 167 5.01 1.37 -11.32
C ARG A 167 4.39 2.67 -10.86
N ILE A 168 3.11 2.65 -10.55
CA ILE A 168 2.47 3.74 -9.80
C ILE A 168 3.02 3.70 -8.37
N VAL A 169 3.69 4.78 -7.96
CA VAL A 169 4.34 4.92 -6.65
C VAL A 169 3.66 5.95 -5.75
N GLY A 170 2.80 6.81 -6.32
CA GLY A 170 1.98 7.71 -5.55
C GLY A 170 0.65 8.08 -6.18
N ILE A 171 -0.30 8.45 -5.34
CA ILE A 171 -1.58 9.04 -5.72
C ILE A 171 -1.67 10.36 -4.97
N LEU A 172 -1.60 11.46 -5.70
CA LEU A 172 -1.60 12.80 -5.11
C LEU A 172 -2.86 13.53 -5.54
N HIS A 173 -3.51 14.19 -4.59
CA HIS A 173 -4.69 15.02 -4.83
C HIS A 173 -4.72 16.27 -3.97
N SER A 174 -5.68 17.16 -4.22
CA SER A 174 -5.91 18.35 -3.38
C SER A 174 -7.22 18.25 -2.62
N HIS A 175 -7.24 18.85 -1.43
CA HIS A 175 -8.46 19.24 -0.73
C HIS A 175 -8.73 20.76 -0.89
N PRO A 176 -9.98 21.22 -0.75
CA PRO A 176 -10.33 22.63 -0.95
C PRO A 176 -9.91 23.56 0.20
N GLY A 177 -9.50 23.04 1.35
CA GLY A 177 -9.15 23.86 2.52
C GLY A 177 -7.75 24.48 2.47
N TYR A 178 -7.48 25.36 3.44
CA TYR A 178 -6.21 26.06 3.62
C TYR A 178 -5.53 25.64 4.94
N GLY A 179 -4.22 25.80 5.00
CA GLY A 179 -3.37 25.49 6.15
C GLY A 179 -2.91 24.03 6.21
N PRO A 180 -2.16 23.68 7.27
CA PRO A 180 -1.56 22.35 7.47
C PRO A 180 -2.54 21.27 7.97
N HIS A 181 -3.77 21.65 8.32
CA HIS A 181 -4.82 20.73 8.76
C HIS A 181 -5.81 20.37 7.65
N ALA A 182 -5.79 21.10 6.54
CA ALA A 182 -6.68 20.86 5.41
C ALA A 182 -6.17 19.77 4.46
N ASN A 183 -5.20 18.95 4.89
CA ASN A 183 -4.59 17.91 4.08
C ASN A 183 -4.60 16.54 4.77
N HIS A 184 -5.48 16.34 5.74
CA HIS A 184 -5.65 15.03 6.37
C HIS A 184 -6.48 14.10 5.47
N ALA A 185 -6.04 12.85 5.36
CA ALA A 185 -6.76 11.84 4.61
C ALA A 185 -8.15 11.57 5.23
N SER A 186 -9.18 11.60 4.38
CA SER A 186 -10.53 11.18 4.74
C SER A 186 -10.62 9.65 4.85
N GLY A 187 -11.75 9.14 5.37
CA GLY A 187 -12.01 7.70 5.38
C GLY A 187 -12.04 7.07 3.98
N THR A 188 -12.51 7.82 2.98
CA THR A 188 -12.52 7.40 1.58
C THR A 188 -11.11 7.33 1.01
N ASP A 189 -10.26 8.32 1.32
CA ASP A 189 -8.85 8.33 0.91
C ASP A 189 -8.13 7.11 1.46
N LEU A 190 -8.26 6.86 2.77
CA LEU A 190 -7.62 5.71 3.43
C LEU A 190 -8.12 4.37 2.89
N THR A 191 -9.42 4.25 2.61
CA THR A 191 -10.00 3.01 2.08
C THR A 191 -9.49 2.73 0.67
N THR A 192 -9.51 3.75 -0.21
CA THR A 192 -8.98 3.65 -1.57
C THR A 192 -7.49 3.32 -1.55
N HIS A 193 -6.73 4.07 -0.75
CA HIS A 193 -5.28 3.90 -0.63
C HIS A 193 -4.90 2.52 -0.11
N ARG A 194 -5.67 1.96 0.85
CA ARG A 194 -5.47 0.59 1.35
C ARG A 194 -5.61 -0.47 0.27
N LEU A 195 -6.51 -0.28 -0.70
CA LEU A 195 -6.66 -1.21 -1.83
C LEU A 195 -5.43 -1.20 -2.72
N TRP A 196 -4.87 -0.01 -2.98
CA TRP A 196 -3.64 0.13 -3.76
C TRP A 196 -2.40 -0.40 -3.01
N GLU A 197 -2.27 -0.12 -1.72
CA GLU A 197 -1.16 -0.61 -0.90
C GLU A 197 -1.12 -2.14 -0.77
N GLN A 198 -2.19 -2.86 -1.11
CA GLN A 198 -2.18 -4.32 -1.11
C GLN A 198 -1.31 -4.90 -2.23
N THR A 199 -1.17 -4.20 -3.36
CA THR A 199 -0.50 -4.71 -4.56
C THR A 199 0.97 -4.29 -4.63
N ALA A 200 1.30 -3.06 -4.23
CA ALA A 200 2.66 -2.52 -4.27
C ALA A 200 2.90 -1.44 -3.19
N PRO A 201 4.16 -1.09 -2.87
CA PRO A 201 4.47 0.13 -2.13
C PRO A 201 3.91 1.36 -2.85
N LEU A 202 3.09 2.15 -2.14
CA LEU A 202 2.44 3.36 -2.63
C LEU A 202 2.37 4.38 -1.49
N VAL A 203 2.61 5.65 -1.78
CA VAL A 203 2.30 6.76 -0.85
C VAL A 203 1.21 7.66 -1.41
N GLY A 204 0.27 8.02 -0.55
CA GLY A 204 -0.72 9.04 -0.86
C GLY A 204 -0.14 10.41 -0.55
N GLY A 205 -0.60 11.45 -1.24
CA GLY A 205 -0.25 12.83 -0.88
C GLY A 205 -1.43 13.77 -1.06
N ILE A 206 -1.67 14.63 -0.08
CA ILE A 206 -2.79 15.57 -0.11
C ILE A 206 -2.26 16.99 -0.02
N TRP A 207 -2.58 17.79 -1.03
CA TRP A 207 -2.31 19.21 -1.08
C TRP A 207 -3.47 20.00 -0.44
N SER A 208 -3.14 20.96 0.43
CA SER A 208 -4.04 22.07 0.74
C SER A 208 -3.84 23.22 -0.23
N ARG A 209 -4.81 24.12 -0.34
CA ARG A 209 -4.77 25.27 -1.27
C ARG A 209 -3.67 26.28 -0.97
N SER A 210 -3.19 26.31 0.26
CA SER A 210 -2.03 27.11 0.68
C SER A 210 -0.69 26.42 0.43
N GLY A 211 -0.64 25.28 -0.26
CA GLY A 211 0.62 24.60 -0.59
C GLY A 211 1.21 23.72 0.51
N HIS A 212 0.40 23.24 1.46
CA HIS A 212 0.85 22.18 2.37
C HIS A 212 0.59 20.80 1.76
N LEU A 213 1.61 19.96 1.66
CA LEU A 213 1.51 18.57 1.24
C LEU A 213 1.65 17.66 2.45
N ARG A 214 0.66 16.80 2.68
CA ARG A 214 0.78 15.69 3.63
C ARG A 214 0.88 14.37 2.89
N PHE A 215 1.97 13.64 3.10
CA PHE A 215 2.04 12.25 2.67
C PHE A 215 1.37 11.34 3.69
N PHE A 216 0.75 10.27 3.20
CA PHE A 216 0.08 9.30 4.06
C PHE A 216 0.15 7.88 3.48
N THR A 217 -0.09 6.93 4.36
CA THR A 217 -0.28 5.51 4.07
C THR A 217 -1.50 5.00 4.82
N ALA A 218 -2.06 3.84 4.42
CA ALA A 218 -3.29 3.31 5.03
C ALA A 218 -3.04 2.14 6.00
N GLY A 219 -1.82 1.61 6.02
CA GLY A 219 -1.39 0.59 6.97
C GLY A 219 0.08 0.16 6.87
N ARG A 220 0.83 0.68 5.90
CA ARG A 220 2.28 0.45 5.78
C ARG A 220 3.06 1.65 6.32
N HIS A 221 4.15 1.42 7.04
CA HIS A 221 5.07 2.52 7.33
C HIS A 221 5.86 2.86 6.06
N ALA A 222 5.96 4.16 5.76
CA ALA A 222 6.75 4.69 4.66
C ALA A 222 7.54 5.89 5.15
N ALA A 223 8.82 5.94 4.79
CA ALA A 223 9.64 7.13 4.96
C ALA A 223 9.62 7.90 3.65
N VAL A 224 9.31 9.20 3.69
CA VAL A 224 9.28 10.04 2.48
C VAL A 224 10.37 11.10 2.60
N SER A 225 11.15 11.24 1.52
CA SER A 225 12.16 12.27 1.36
C SER A 225 11.84 13.12 0.13
N VAL A 226 12.14 14.41 0.22
CA VAL A 226 11.96 15.36 -0.88
C VAL A 226 13.31 15.98 -1.21
N ALA A 227 13.76 15.83 -2.46
CA ALA A 227 15.03 16.36 -2.94
C ALA A 227 14.84 17.75 -3.58
N GLY A 228 15.79 18.66 -3.30
CA GLY A 228 15.76 20.05 -3.77
C GLY A 228 15.13 21.01 -2.75
N THR A 229 14.79 22.22 -3.18
CA THR A 229 14.59 23.35 -2.26
C THR A 229 13.24 24.06 -2.39
N HIS A 230 12.32 23.60 -3.25
CA HIS A 230 11.01 24.27 -3.37
C HIS A 230 10.06 24.00 -2.20
N LEU A 231 10.31 22.93 -1.43
CA LEU A 231 9.50 22.54 -0.28
C LEU A 231 10.35 22.56 0.98
N GLU A 232 9.72 22.92 2.09
CA GLU A 232 10.28 22.88 3.43
C GLU A 232 9.55 21.80 4.24
N GLN A 233 10.30 20.96 4.92
CA GLN A 233 9.71 19.93 5.79
C GLN A 233 9.25 20.58 7.10
N ILE A 234 7.96 20.42 7.42
CA ILE A 234 7.35 20.92 8.65
C ILE A 234 7.36 19.83 9.73
N ASP A 235 6.98 18.62 9.35
CA ASP A 235 7.03 17.42 10.20
C ASP A 235 7.35 16.16 9.37
N GLU A 236 7.33 14.98 9.99
CA GLU A 236 7.66 13.70 9.33
C GLU A 236 6.81 13.42 8.07
N HIS A 237 5.58 13.94 8.03
CA HIS A 237 4.60 13.67 6.99
C HIS A 237 4.11 14.93 6.28
N ASN A 238 4.57 16.12 6.66
CA ASN A 238 4.04 17.38 6.17
C ASN A 238 5.16 18.28 5.63
N TRP A 239 4.93 18.78 4.43
CA TRP A 239 5.82 19.71 3.73
C TRP A 239 5.02 20.95 3.33
N LYS A 240 5.72 22.07 3.23
CA LYS A 240 5.17 23.33 2.76
C LYS A 240 5.92 23.76 1.51
N LEU A 241 5.20 23.93 0.41
CA LEU A 241 5.72 24.61 -0.77
C LEU A 241 6.00 26.07 -0.39
N ARG A 242 7.21 26.54 -0.68
CA ARG A 242 7.60 27.92 -0.36
C ARG A 242 6.69 28.92 -1.06
N ASP A 243 6.44 30.04 -0.39
CA ASP A 243 5.37 30.97 -0.78
C ASP A 243 5.57 31.58 -2.17
N GLU A 244 6.83 31.74 -2.63
CA GLU A 244 7.13 32.19 -4.00
C GLU A 244 6.60 31.24 -5.10
N PHE A 245 6.27 29.99 -4.76
CA PHE A 245 5.73 29.00 -5.70
C PHE A 245 4.22 28.74 -5.54
N VAL A 246 3.57 29.27 -4.49
CA VAL A 246 2.14 29.05 -4.21
C VAL A 246 1.26 30.01 -5.05
N GLY A 247 1.73 31.24 -5.30
CA GLY A 247 0.97 32.29 -5.99
C GLY A 247 1.39 32.62 -7.42
N GLY A 248 2.40 31.95 -7.97
CA GLY A 248 2.96 32.27 -9.29
C GLY A 248 2.11 31.73 -10.44
N ARG A 249 1.34 32.61 -11.11
CA ARG A 249 1.11 32.45 -12.56
C ARG A 249 2.49 32.49 -13.23
N VAL A 250 2.94 31.37 -13.77
CA VAL A 250 3.98 31.38 -14.81
C VAL A 250 3.30 31.75 -16.12
#